data_AF-A0A349KJZ6-F1
#
_entry.id   AF-A0A349KJZ6-F1
#
_cell.length_a   1.000
_cell.length_b   1.000
_cell.length_c   1.000
_cell.angle_alpha   90.00
_cell.angle_beta   90.00
_cell.angle_gamma   90.00
#
_symmetry.space_group_name_H-M   'P 1'
#
loop_
_entity.id
_entity.type
_entity.pdbx_description
1 polymer ?
#
loop_
_entity_poly.entity_id
_entity_poly.type
_entity_poly.pdbx_seq_one_letter_code
_entity_poly.pdbx_strand_id
1 'polypeptide(L)'
;GAYGQVETINYSDGGVYVGEVRNGIPDGQGAYTYPDGVTRNGIWGNGRLMQQNDIAATPAVGSRPDAACFAFMILTVARPSEARLVDWKEIDLDEKLWTVPAGTHKSSEEWKIPLCPQAMKILKAQPTRKGRVFSTLNNKEIPDAYLSSTPDALGFDAVAYGFRSTFRTWGQEQVKSSEEALELSLKHLEASATRAAYARSQLFYERRRILNAYELWCFKGDAGQSNKVIDLPKRRKLANA
;
A
#
# COMPACT_ATOMS: atom_id res chain seq x y z
N GLY A 1 -25.87 -0.84 2.14
CA GLY A 1 -25.82 -0.20 3.46
C GLY A 1 -24.40 0.24 3.70
N ALA A 2 -24.20 1.53 4.03
CA ALA A 2 -22.89 2.17 4.03
C ALA A 2 -21.91 1.50 5.02
N TYR A 3 -20.75 1.09 4.51
CA TYR A 3 -19.58 0.82 5.33
C TYR A 3 -19.21 2.13 6.06
N GLY A 4 -18.98 2.07 7.39
CA GLY A 4 -18.72 3.24 8.22
C GLY A 4 -17.59 4.08 7.63
N GLN A 5 -17.86 5.37 7.39
CA GLN A 5 -16.82 6.28 6.95
C GLN A 5 -15.84 6.48 8.09
N VAL A 6 -14.55 6.38 7.78
CA VAL A 6 -13.49 6.72 8.73
C VAL A 6 -13.31 8.23 8.66
N GLU A 7 -13.54 8.90 9.78
CA GLU A 7 -13.45 10.35 9.89
C GLU A 7 -12.55 10.74 11.07
N THR A 8 -12.18 12.02 11.10
CA THR A 8 -11.49 12.65 12.23
C THR A 8 -12.41 13.70 12.84
N ILE A 9 -12.73 13.54 14.13
CA ILE A 9 -13.53 14.49 14.91
C ILE A 9 -12.61 15.18 15.90
N ASN A 10 -12.48 16.49 15.76
CA ASN A 10 -11.77 17.33 16.72
C ASN A 10 -12.76 17.86 17.74
N TYR A 11 -12.52 17.60 19.02
CA TYR A 11 -13.37 18.04 20.11
C TYR A 11 -12.88 19.37 20.66
N SER A 12 -13.80 20.17 21.19
CA SER A 12 -13.51 21.49 21.75
C SER A 12 -12.62 21.44 22.99
N ASP A 13 -12.52 20.28 23.65
CA ASP A 13 -11.62 20.04 24.78
C ASP A 13 -10.17 19.77 24.35
N GLY A 14 -9.89 19.70 23.04
CA GLY A 14 -8.59 19.36 22.48
C GLY A 14 -8.39 17.87 22.21
N GLY A 15 -9.38 17.03 22.53
CA GLY A 15 -9.34 15.62 22.19
C GLY A 15 -9.61 15.37 20.71
N VAL A 16 -9.11 14.26 20.20
CA VAL A 16 -9.26 13.89 18.78
C VAL A 16 -9.72 12.45 18.66
N TYR A 17 -10.87 12.23 18.04
CA TYR A 17 -11.31 10.90 17.63
C TYR A 17 -10.96 10.65 16.17
N VAL A 18 -10.42 9.46 15.89
CA VAL A 18 -10.23 8.95 14.54
C VAL A 18 -10.82 7.55 14.48
N GLY A 19 -11.79 7.33 13.61
CA GLY A 19 -12.43 6.02 13.51
C GLY A 19 -13.71 6.03 12.72
N GLU A 20 -14.43 4.92 12.77
CA GLU A 20 -15.73 4.78 12.15
C GLU A 20 -16.73 5.75 12.81
N VAL A 21 -17.44 6.47 11.95
CA VAL A 21 -18.46 7.45 12.34
C VAL A 21 -19.78 7.07 11.72
N ARG A 22 -20.85 7.13 12.52
CA ARG A 22 -22.23 7.03 12.07
C ARG A 22 -23.00 8.25 12.56
N ASN A 23 -23.64 8.95 11.63
CA ASN A 23 -24.41 10.17 11.90
C ASN A 23 -23.59 11.25 12.65
N GLY A 24 -22.32 11.42 12.28
CA GLY A 24 -21.43 12.42 12.86
C GLY A 24 -20.92 12.09 14.27
N ILE A 25 -21.16 10.87 14.76
CA ILE A 25 -20.76 10.43 16.10
C ILE A 25 -19.89 9.16 15.98
N PRO A 26 -18.86 9.00 16.84
CA PRO A 26 -18.11 7.74 16.97
C PRO A 26 -19.03 6.53 17.14
N ASP A 27 -19.01 5.62 16.17
CA ASP A 27 -19.85 4.41 16.15
C ASP A 27 -19.18 3.37 15.25
N GLY A 28 -18.55 2.39 15.87
CA GLY A 28 -17.67 1.42 15.24
C GLY A 28 -16.26 1.47 15.81
N GLN A 29 -15.27 0.97 15.09
CA GLN A 29 -13.90 0.93 15.61
C GLN A 29 -13.22 2.30 15.51
N GLY A 30 -12.52 2.71 16.56
CA GLY A 30 -11.82 3.99 16.56
C GLY A 30 -10.91 4.20 17.76
N ALA A 31 -10.26 5.34 17.75
CA ALA A 31 -9.36 5.75 18.80
C ALA A 31 -9.59 7.20 19.17
N TYR A 32 -9.57 7.49 20.46
CA TYR A 32 -9.64 8.84 20.98
C TYR A 32 -8.33 9.17 21.67
N THR A 33 -7.68 10.24 21.22
CA THR A 33 -6.52 10.85 21.87
C THR A 33 -7.01 11.97 22.76
N TYR A 34 -6.75 11.87 24.05
CA TYR A 34 -7.07 12.87 25.05
C TYR A 34 -6.12 14.07 24.93
N PRO A 35 -6.50 15.25 25.46
CA PRO A 35 -5.64 16.44 25.44
C PRO A 35 -4.27 16.25 26.13
N ASP A 36 -4.17 15.30 27.07
CA ASP A 36 -2.93 14.91 27.74
C ASP A 36 -2.04 13.96 26.90
N GLY A 37 -2.48 13.62 25.67
CA GLY A 37 -1.78 12.73 24.75
C GLY A 37 -2.03 11.24 24.99
N VAL A 38 -2.78 10.87 26.02
CA VAL A 38 -3.18 9.48 26.24
C VAL A 38 -4.15 9.06 25.15
N THR A 39 -4.03 7.81 24.67
CA THR A 39 -4.94 7.27 23.65
C THR A 39 -5.73 6.10 24.20
N ARG A 40 -7.03 6.04 23.90
CA ARG A 40 -7.84 4.84 24.06
C ARG A 40 -8.37 4.35 22.72
N ASN A 41 -8.06 3.09 22.41
CA ASN A 41 -8.50 2.41 21.20
C ASN A 41 -9.57 1.37 21.55
N GLY A 42 -10.53 1.18 20.66
CA GLY A 42 -11.49 0.10 20.82
C GLY A 42 -12.77 0.27 20.00
N ILE A 43 -13.85 -0.34 20.47
CA ILE A 43 -15.17 -0.25 19.84
C ILE A 43 -15.96 0.89 20.47
N TRP A 44 -16.43 1.80 19.63
CA TRP A 44 -17.23 2.96 19.98
C TRP A 44 -18.68 2.73 19.62
N GLY A 45 -19.59 3.24 20.44
CA GLY A 45 -21.02 3.19 20.19
C GLY A 45 -21.67 4.42 20.80
N ASN A 46 -22.47 5.14 20.01
CA ASN A 46 -23.12 6.38 20.43
C ASN A 46 -22.15 7.38 21.09
N GLY A 47 -20.94 7.51 20.54
CA GLY A 47 -19.95 8.49 20.99
C GLY A 47 -19.13 8.06 22.20
N ARG A 48 -19.26 6.82 22.68
CA ARG A 48 -18.56 6.31 23.86
C ARG A 48 -17.77 5.06 23.54
N LEU A 49 -16.63 4.90 24.20
CA LEU A 49 -15.86 3.67 24.16
C LEU A 49 -16.64 2.57 24.92
N MET A 50 -17.10 1.57 24.17
CA MET A 50 -17.88 0.44 24.68
C MET A 50 -16.97 -0.72 25.09
N GLN A 51 -15.87 -0.91 24.38
CA GLN A 51 -14.87 -1.94 24.67
C GLN A 51 -13.47 -1.41 24.38
N GLN A 52 -12.60 -1.41 25.38
CA GLN A 52 -11.19 -1.07 25.22
C GLN A 52 -10.39 -2.31 24.79
N ASN A 53 -9.53 -2.16 23.78
CA ASN A 53 -8.61 -3.22 23.39
C ASN A 53 -7.29 -3.07 24.17
N ASP A 54 -7.02 -3.94 25.14
CA ASP A 54 -5.81 -3.93 25.97
C ASP A 54 -4.55 -4.48 25.27
N ILE A 55 -4.51 -4.44 23.93
CA ILE A 55 -3.41 -5.01 23.16
C ILE A 55 -2.47 -3.89 22.72
N ALA A 56 -1.24 -3.95 23.23
CA ALA A 56 -0.07 -3.18 22.80
C ALA A 56 0.34 -3.37 21.32
N ALA A 57 -0.59 -3.78 20.45
CA ALA A 57 -0.39 -4.02 19.01
C ALA A 57 -1.53 -3.44 18.16
N THR A 58 -2.27 -2.46 18.67
CA THR A 58 -3.12 -1.62 17.82
C THR A 58 -2.21 -0.63 17.11
N PRO A 59 -2.22 -0.51 15.78
CA PRO A 59 -1.42 0.49 15.11
C PRO A 59 -1.87 1.88 15.62
N ALA A 60 -0.92 2.74 15.99
CA ALA A 60 -1.17 4.01 16.68
C ALA A 60 -2.27 4.86 15.99
N VAL A 61 -2.96 5.73 16.72
CA VAL A 61 -3.97 6.66 16.16
C VAL A 61 -3.41 7.41 14.96
N GLY A 62 -4.18 7.51 13.87
CA GLY A 62 -3.69 8.01 12.58
C GLY A 62 -2.97 6.95 11.74
N SER A 63 -2.85 5.72 12.21
CA SER A 63 -2.38 4.62 11.39
C SER A 63 -3.36 4.40 10.25
N ARG A 64 -2.79 4.43 9.05
CA ARG A 64 -3.47 4.12 7.80
C ARG A 64 -2.86 2.85 7.23
N PRO A 65 -3.25 1.65 7.71
CA PRO A 65 -2.72 0.40 7.18
C PRO A 65 -2.98 0.28 5.67
N ASP A 66 -4.08 0.85 5.20
CA ASP A 66 -4.42 1.04 3.79
C ASP A 66 -3.39 1.92 3.07
N ALA A 67 -3.02 3.08 3.62
CA ALA A 67 -2.00 3.94 3.03
C ALA A 67 -0.60 3.31 3.10
N ALA A 68 -0.28 2.61 4.18
CA ALA A 68 0.97 1.85 4.32
C ALA A 68 1.05 0.72 3.28
N CYS A 69 -0.05 -0.02 3.11
CA CYS A 69 -0.18 -1.05 2.08
C CYS A 69 -0.09 -0.45 0.66
N PHE A 70 -0.68 0.71 0.44
CA PHE A 70 -0.65 1.41 -0.84
C PHE A 70 0.76 1.93 -1.17
N ALA A 71 1.43 2.56 -0.21
CA ALA A 71 2.82 2.98 -0.36
C ALA A 71 3.74 1.78 -0.58
N PHE A 72 3.54 0.68 0.15
CA PHE A 72 4.26 -0.56 -0.06
C PHE A 72 4.06 -1.10 -1.48
N MET A 73 2.81 -1.15 -1.96
CA MET A 73 2.47 -1.54 -3.33
C MET A 73 3.24 -0.73 -4.38
N ILE A 74 3.30 0.60 -4.21
CA ILE A 74 4.04 1.50 -5.11
C ILE A 74 5.53 1.17 -5.07
N LEU A 75 6.13 1.13 -3.88
CA LEU A 75 7.56 0.95 -3.68
C LEU A 75 8.09 -0.41 -4.13
N THR A 76 7.25 -1.45 -4.08
CA THR A 76 7.58 -2.80 -4.58
C THR A 76 7.07 -3.04 -6.00
N VAL A 77 6.33 -2.09 -6.57
CA VAL A 77 5.66 -2.20 -7.88
C VAL A 77 4.75 -3.45 -7.95
N ALA A 78 4.22 -3.89 -6.81
CA ALA A 78 3.39 -5.09 -6.72
C ALA A 78 1.97 -4.82 -7.23
N ARG A 79 1.23 -5.88 -7.57
CA ARG A 79 -0.20 -5.75 -7.83
C ARG A 79 -0.96 -5.48 -6.52
N PRO A 80 -2.11 -4.78 -6.55
CA PRO A 80 -2.90 -4.53 -5.34
C PRO A 80 -3.23 -5.81 -4.55
N SER A 81 -3.59 -6.89 -5.25
CA SER A 81 -3.90 -8.17 -4.62
C SER A 81 -2.71 -8.81 -3.92
N GLU A 82 -1.48 -8.58 -4.40
CA GLU A 82 -0.27 -9.12 -3.78
C GLU A 82 0.06 -8.31 -2.53
N ALA A 83 0.10 -6.97 -2.64
CA ALA A 83 0.44 -6.10 -1.52
C ALA A 83 -0.56 -6.24 -0.36
N ARG A 84 -1.86 -6.37 -0.65
CA ARG A 84 -2.91 -6.52 0.37
C ARG A 84 -2.88 -7.87 1.09
N LEU A 85 -2.33 -8.90 0.45
CA LEU A 85 -2.42 -10.28 0.92
C LEU A 85 -1.08 -10.83 1.43
N VAL A 86 -0.01 -10.05 1.33
CA VAL A 86 1.32 -10.43 1.81
C VAL A 86 1.31 -10.84 3.28
N ASP A 87 1.92 -11.98 3.55
CA ASP A 87 2.08 -12.56 4.87
C ASP A 87 3.52 -12.41 5.37
N TRP A 88 3.70 -12.26 6.68
CA TRP A 88 5.02 -12.14 7.31
C TRP A 88 5.96 -13.31 6.98
N LYS A 89 5.42 -14.51 6.73
CA LYS A 89 6.24 -15.67 6.31
C LYS A 89 6.92 -15.49 4.94
N GLU A 90 6.46 -14.53 4.14
CA GLU A 90 7.01 -14.21 2.82
C GLU A 90 8.10 -13.14 2.89
N ILE A 91 8.24 -12.45 4.03
CA ILE A 91 9.14 -11.33 4.22
C ILE A 91 10.39 -11.76 4.98
N ASP A 92 11.54 -11.65 4.33
CA ASP A 92 12.85 -11.73 4.94
C ASP A 92 13.39 -10.30 5.15
N LEU A 93 13.39 -9.85 6.39
CA LEU A 93 13.85 -8.50 6.75
C LEU A 93 15.38 -8.36 6.74
N ASP A 94 16.11 -9.46 6.91
CA ASP A 94 17.57 -9.46 6.96
C ASP A 94 18.12 -9.42 5.54
N GLU A 95 17.59 -10.28 4.66
CA GLU A 95 17.93 -10.30 3.24
C GLU A 95 17.26 -9.18 2.44
N LYS A 96 16.32 -8.44 3.05
CA LYS A 96 15.53 -7.37 2.40
C LYS A 96 14.86 -7.91 1.14
N LEU A 97 14.13 -8.99 1.31
CA LEU A 97 13.53 -9.78 0.26
C LEU A 97 12.09 -10.12 0.63
N TRP A 98 11.19 -9.96 -0.33
CA TRP A 98 9.85 -10.52 -0.28
C TRP A 98 9.74 -11.64 -1.32
N THR A 99 9.48 -12.86 -0.87
CA THR A 99 9.32 -14.05 -1.71
C THR A 99 7.83 -14.37 -1.87
N VAL A 100 7.27 -14.03 -3.03
CA VAL A 100 5.87 -14.29 -3.37
C VAL A 100 5.75 -15.74 -3.86
N PRO A 101 4.97 -16.61 -3.20
CA PRO A 101 4.89 -18.02 -3.57
C PRO A 101 4.26 -18.24 -4.94
N ALA A 102 4.69 -19.31 -5.63
CA ALA A 102 4.06 -19.79 -6.86
C ALA A 102 2.57 -20.13 -6.65
N GLY A 103 1.74 -19.93 -7.67
CA GLY A 103 0.30 -20.22 -7.61
C GLY A 103 -0.54 -19.18 -6.88
N THR A 104 0.08 -18.15 -6.29
CA THR A 104 -0.62 -17.02 -5.68
C THR A 104 -0.80 -15.87 -6.69
N HIS A 105 -1.86 -15.07 -6.52
CA HIS A 105 -2.05 -13.78 -7.20
C HIS A 105 -1.81 -13.74 -8.73
N LYS A 106 -2.19 -14.82 -9.44
CA LYS A 106 -2.05 -14.99 -10.90
C LYS A 106 -0.59 -15.11 -11.38
N SER A 107 0.31 -15.62 -10.55
CA SER A 107 1.66 -16.04 -10.95
C SER A 107 1.79 -17.55 -10.90
N SER A 108 2.31 -18.17 -11.97
CA SER A 108 2.67 -19.60 -11.96
C SER A 108 4.01 -19.86 -11.27
N GLU A 109 4.87 -18.85 -11.18
CA GLU A 109 6.23 -18.93 -10.64
C GLU A 109 6.34 -18.24 -9.28
N GLU A 110 7.35 -18.64 -8.50
CA GLU A 110 7.80 -17.89 -7.32
C GLU A 110 8.50 -16.60 -7.75
N TRP A 111 8.25 -15.49 -7.04
CA TRP A 111 8.88 -14.21 -7.32
C TRP A 111 9.64 -13.64 -6.15
N LYS A 112 10.88 -13.23 -6.41
CA LYS A 112 11.73 -12.52 -5.46
C LYS A 112 11.63 -11.03 -5.74
N ILE A 113 11.04 -10.29 -4.81
CA ILE A 113 10.88 -8.84 -4.85
C ILE A 113 11.90 -8.21 -3.88
N PRO A 114 12.87 -7.42 -4.37
CA PRO A 114 13.75 -6.67 -3.49
C PRO A 114 13.00 -5.61 -2.69
N LEU A 115 13.30 -5.48 -1.40
CA LEU A 115 12.72 -4.46 -0.53
C LEU A 115 13.65 -3.25 -0.43
N CYS A 116 13.16 -2.09 -0.87
CA CYS A 116 13.88 -0.82 -0.76
C CYS A 116 13.84 -0.26 0.69
N PRO A 117 14.76 0.66 1.06
CA PRO A 117 14.80 1.24 2.40
C PRO A 117 13.46 1.76 2.94
N GLN A 118 12.63 2.41 2.12
CA GLN A 118 11.33 2.93 2.54
C GLN A 118 10.30 1.82 2.73
N ALA A 119 10.28 0.79 1.86
CA ALA A 119 9.45 -0.39 2.07
C ALA A 119 9.84 -1.10 3.38
N MET A 120 11.14 -1.19 3.67
CA MET A 120 11.64 -1.73 4.93
C MET A 120 11.19 -0.91 6.15
N LYS A 121 11.12 0.42 6.05
CA LYS A 121 10.56 1.27 7.13
C LYS A 121 9.07 0.99 7.34
N ILE A 122 8.29 0.90 6.26
CA ILE A 122 6.86 0.56 6.33
C ILE A 122 6.64 -0.78 7.01
N LEU A 123 7.39 -1.81 6.58
CA LEU A 123 7.36 -3.14 7.18
C LEU A 123 7.76 -3.07 8.66
N LYS A 124 8.80 -2.31 8.98
CA LYS A 124 9.28 -2.22 10.37
C LYS A 124 8.31 -1.53 11.31
N ALA A 125 7.48 -0.63 10.79
CA ALA A 125 6.48 0.11 11.54
C ALA A 125 5.17 -0.67 11.79
N GLN A 126 5.00 -1.86 11.20
CA GLN A 126 3.81 -2.66 11.44
C GLN A 126 3.77 -3.17 12.89
N PRO A 127 2.59 -3.20 13.53
CA PRO A 127 2.45 -3.47 14.96
C PRO A 127 2.65 -4.95 15.32
N THR A 128 2.56 -5.86 14.34
CA THR A 128 2.69 -7.30 14.51
C THR A 128 3.62 -7.89 13.47
N ARG A 129 4.21 -9.06 13.78
CA ARG A 129 5.03 -9.90 12.90
C ARG A 129 4.37 -11.26 12.60
N LYS A 130 3.08 -11.40 12.88
CA LYS A 130 2.35 -12.66 12.71
C LYS A 130 1.21 -12.49 11.70
N GLY A 131 1.10 -13.45 10.79
CA GLY A 131 0.06 -13.48 9.76
C GLY A 131 0.26 -12.39 8.71
N ARG A 132 -0.84 -11.79 8.26
CA ARG A 132 -0.82 -10.76 7.22
C ARG A 132 -0.05 -9.51 7.67
N VAL A 133 0.75 -8.95 6.78
CA VAL A 133 1.54 -7.74 7.03
C VAL A 133 0.63 -6.51 7.19
N PHE A 134 -0.34 -6.36 6.28
CA PHE A 134 -1.29 -5.26 6.28
C PHE A 134 -2.71 -5.76 6.51
N SER A 135 -3.39 -5.22 7.50
CA SER A 135 -4.78 -5.55 7.78
C SER A 135 -5.59 -4.29 8.02
N THR A 136 -6.92 -4.40 7.96
CA THR A 136 -7.76 -3.35 8.55
C THR A 136 -7.47 -3.23 10.03
N LEU A 137 -7.96 -2.14 10.66
CA LEU A 137 -7.87 -1.95 12.10
C LEU A 137 -8.55 -3.10 12.90
N ASN A 138 -9.48 -3.82 12.26
CA ASN A 138 -10.16 -5.00 12.79
C ASN A 138 -9.43 -6.32 12.49
N ASN A 139 -8.15 -6.27 12.10
CA ASN A 139 -7.34 -7.43 11.68
C ASN A 139 -7.92 -8.23 10.51
N LYS A 140 -8.82 -7.64 9.71
CA LYS A 140 -9.37 -8.25 8.50
C LYS A 140 -8.49 -7.94 7.29
N GLU A 141 -8.71 -8.66 6.21
CA GLU A 141 -8.15 -8.29 4.92
C GLU A 141 -8.58 -6.87 4.53
N ILE A 142 -7.63 -6.02 4.15
CA ILE A 142 -7.93 -4.71 3.56
C ILE A 142 -8.68 -4.97 2.26
N PRO A 143 -9.90 -4.44 2.00
CA PRO A 143 -10.63 -4.68 0.75
C PRO A 143 -9.96 -4.08 -0.51
N ASP A 144 -10.21 -4.64 -1.69
CA ASP A 144 -9.59 -4.18 -2.95
C ASP A 144 -9.93 -2.73 -3.29
N ALA A 145 -11.17 -2.37 -2.99
CA ALA A 145 -11.69 -1.04 -3.20
C ALA A 145 -10.91 0.03 -2.41
N TYR A 146 -10.28 -0.32 -1.28
CA TYR A 146 -9.56 0.65 -0.45
C TYR A 146 -8.31 1.16 -1.17
N LEU A 147 -7.49 0.25 -1.72
CA LEU A 147 -6.33 0.66 -2.52
C LEU A 147 -6.77 1.36 -3.81
N SER A 148 -7.79 0.83 -4.48
CA SER A 148 -8.28 1.38 -5.75
C SER A 148 -8.82 2.81 -5.63
N SER A 149 -9.41 3.18 -4.49
CA SER A 149 -9.95 4.51 -4.20
C SER A 149 -8.97 5.45 -3.48
N THR A 150 -7.78 4.94 -3.08
CA THR A 150 -6.78 5.75 -2.36
C THR A 150 -6.36 7.01 -3.14
N PRO A 151 -6.10 6.97 -4.46
CA PRO A 151 -5.74 8.18 -5.20
C PRO A 151 -6.85 9.24 -5.19
N ASP A 152 -8.10 8.83 -5.45
CA ASP A 152 -9.27 9.72 -5.41
C ASP A 152 -9.43 10.36 -4.01
N ALA A 153 -9.25 9.56 -2.95
CA ALA A 153 -9.33 10.03 -1.56
C ALA A 153 -8.20 11.01 -1.20
N LEU A 154 -7.07 10.96 -1.89
CA LEU A 154 -5.96 11.90 -1.77
C LEU A 154 -6.11 13.12 -2.72
N GLY A 155 -7.18 13.18 -3.51
CA GLY A 155 -7.46 14.28 -4.43
C GLY A 155 -6.73 14.18 -5.77
N PHE A 156 -6.18 13.01 -6.13
CA PHE A 156 -5.51 12.79 -7.42
C PHE A 156 -6.47 12.12 -8.40
N ASP A 157 -6.54 12.64 -9.63
CA ASP A 157 -7.18 11.94 -10.76
C ASP A 157 -6.24 10.83 -11.27
N ALA A 158 -6.18 9.74 -10.52
CA ALA A 158 -5.31 8.60 -10.79
C ALA A 158 -5.96 7.30 -10.32
N VAL A 159 -5.47 6.15 -10.80
CA VAL A 159 -5.90 4.83 -10.34
C VAL A 159 -4.73 4.07 -9.76
N ALA A 160 -4.98 3.24 -8.74
CA ALA A 160 -3.95 2.46 -8.04
C ALA A 160 -3.04 1.65 -8.98
N TYR A 161 -3.63 1.02 -10.00
CA TYR A 161 -2.86 0.28 -11.00
C TYR A 161 -1.95 1.17 -11.87
N GLY A 162 -2.29 2.45 -12.03
CA GLY A 162 -1.55 3.42 -12.83
C GLY A 162 -0.11 3.61 -12.37
N PHE A 163 0.19 3.41 -11.08
CA PHE A 163 1.55 3.49 -10.55
C PHE A 163 2.51 2.46 -11.15
N ARG A 164 2.02 1.28 -11.57
CA ARG A 164 2.84 0.31 -12.30
C ARG A 164 3.21 0.80 -13.70
N SER A 165 2.30 1.51 -14.36
CA SER A 165 2.59 2.20 -15.63
C SER A 165 3.57 3.36 -15.40
N THR A 166 3.40 4.14 -14.32
CA THR A 166 4.33 5.21 -13.94
C THR A 166 5.74 4.68 -13.71
N PHE A 167 5.90 3.58 -12.96
CA PHE A 167 7.19 2.92 -12.78
C PHE A 167 7.81 2.54 -14.12
N ARG A 168 7.00 2.01 -15.04
CA ARG A 168 7.48 1.58 -16.35
C ARG A 168 8.02 2.73 -17.18
N THR A 169 7.25 3.81 -17.31
CA THR A 169 7.64 5.02 -18.03
C THR A 169 8.87 5.66 -17.40
N TRP A 170 8.86 5.84 -16.07
CA TRP A 170 10.02 6.38 -15.34
C TRP A 170 11.29 5.55 -15.58
N GLY A 171 11.18 4.22 -15.51
CA GLY A 171 12.33 3.33 -15.71
C GLY A 171 12.92 3.42 -17.11
N GLN A 172 12.09 3.57 -18.14
CA GLN A 172 12.53 3.75 -19.52
C GLN A 172 13.26 5.08 -19.75
N GLU A 173 12.82 6.14 -19.09
CA GLU A 173 13.34 7.49 -19.32
C GLU A 173 14.56 7.83 -18.43
N GLN A 174 14.55 7.39 -17.18
CA GLN A 174 15.41 7.94 -16.14
C GLN A 174 16.50 6.96 -15.66
N VAL A 175 16.35 5.66 -15.93
CA VAL A 175 17.28 4.65 -15.43
C VAL A 175 18.00 4.00 -16.60
N LYS A 176 19.34 4.02 -16.55
CA LYS A 176 20.18 3.14 -17.38
C LYS A 176 20.06 1.69 -16.87
N SER A 177 18.93 1.06 -17.12
CA SER A 177 18.62 -0.33 -16.78
C SER A 177 18.27 -1.12 -18.02
N SER A 178 18.42 -2.45 -17.95
CA SER A 178 17.88 -3.33 -18.97
C SER A 178 16.36 -3.27 -19.00
N GLU A 179 15.79 -3.28 -20.20
CA GLU A 179 14.34 -3.39 -20.42
C GLU A 179 13.78 -4.62 -19.69
N GLU A 180 14.56 -5.70 -19.69
CA GLU A 180 14.23 -6.95 -19.02
C GLU A 180 14.13 -6.81 -17.50
N ALA A 181 15.01 -6.05 -16.83
CA ALA A 181 14.90 -5.82 -15.39
C ALA A 181 13.66 -4.98 -15.02
N LEU A 182 13.23 -4.06 -15.90
CA LEU A 182 11.98 -3.31 -15.71
C LEU A 182 10.75 -4.20 -15.83
N GLU A 183 10.70 -5.05 -16.87
CA GLU A 183 9.62 -6.02 -17.07
C GLU A 183 9.56 -7.07 -15.95
N LEU A 184 10.71 -7.60 -15.53
CA LEU A 184 10.78 -8.54 -14.41
C LEU A 184 10.40 -7.87 -13.08
N SER A 185 10.65 -6.57 -12.89
CA SER A 185 10.14 -5.84 -11.71
C SER A 185 8.61 -5.78 -11.68
N LEU A 186 7.97 -5.78 -12.84
CA LEU A 186 6.53 -5.87 -13.01
C LEU A 186 6.00 -7.31 -12.99
N LYS A 187 6.87 -8.32 -12.84
CA LYS A 187 6.56 -9.74 -12.97
C LYS A 187 6.03 -10.14 -14.35
N HIS A 188 6.49 -9.46 -15.39
CA HIS A 188 6.19 -9.84 -16.76
C HIS A 188 7.28 -10.80 -17.25
N LEU A 189 6.87 -12.03 -17.59
CA LEU A 189 7.75 -13.00 -18.24
C LEU A 189 7.58 -12.84 -19.75
N GLU A 190 8.70 -12.65 -20.45
CA GLU A 190 8.71 -12.69 -21.90
C GLU A 190 8.95 -14.12 -22.39
N ALA A 191 8.15 -14.58 -23.35
CA ALA A 191 8.17 -15.96 -23.85
C ALA A 191 9.40 -16.29 -24.75
N SER A 192 10.34 -15.36 -24.89
CA SER A 192 11.52 -15.54 -25.74
C SER A 192 12.54 -16.51 -25.12
N ALA A 193 12.90 -17.56 -25.87
CA ALA A 193 13.82 -18.61 -25.43
C ALA A 193 15.21 -18.08 -24.99
N THR A 194 15.67 -16.97 -25.55
CA THR A 194 16.95 -16.32 -25.20
C THR A 194 16.94 -15.65 -23.83
N ARG A 195 15.76 -15.28 -23.30
CA ARG A 195 15.58 -14.60 -22.00
C ARG A 195 15.35 -15.57 -20.84
N ALA A 196 15.22 -16.88 -21.12
CA ALA A 196 14.97 -17.91 -20.11
C ALA A 196 16.12 -18.06 -19.08
N ALA A 197 17.36 -17.70 -19.43
CA ALA A 197 18.49 -17.71 -18.50
C ALA A 197 18.42 -16.57 -17.48
N TYR A 198 18.01 -15.37 -17.92
CA TYR A 198 17.83 -14.19 -17.05
C TYR A 198 16.60 -14.35 -16.15
N ALA A 199 15.51 -14.92 -16.68
CA ALA A 199 14.30 -15.26 -15.92
C ALA A 199 14.60 -16.11 -14.67
N ARG A 200 15.55 -17.06 -14.74
CA ARG A 200 15.94 -17.89 -13.58
C ARG A 200 16.56 -17.09 -12.44
N SER A 201 17.39 -16.10 -12.75
CA SER A 201 17.98 -15.21 -11.73
C SER A 201 17.01 -14.10 -11.28
N GLN A 202 15.93 -13.91 -12.05
CA GLN A 202 15.01 -12.78 -11.99
C GLN A 202 15.70 -11.40 -11.96
N LEU A 203 16.97 -11.30 -12.39
CA LEU A 203 17.79 -10.10 -12.33
C LEU A 203 17.75 -9.38 -10.96
N PHE A 204 17.76 -10.15 -9.86
CA PHE A 204 17.45 -9.64 -8.52
C PHE A 204 18.27 -8.40 -8.11
N TYR A 205 19.60 -8.42 -8.31
CA TYR A 205 20.45 -7.30 -7.92
C TYR A 205 20.23 -6.05 -8.79
N GLU A 206 19.97 -6.22 -10.08
CA GLU A 206 19.65 -5.08 -10.96
C GLU A 206 18.30 -4.47 -10.58
N ARG A 207 17.29 -5.31 -10.32
CA ARG A 207 15.98 -4.86 -9.82
C ARG A 207 16.08 -4.17 -8.47
N ARG A 208 16.94 -4.65 -7.57
CA ARG A 208 17.22 -3.99 -6.28
C ARG A 208 17.76 -2.57 -6.51
N ARG A 209 18.69 -2.40 -7.45
CA ARG A 209 19.20 -1.08 -7.83
C ARG A 209 18.10 -0.18 -8.39
N ILE A 210 17.24 -0.72 -9.27
CA ILE A 210 16.12 0.01 -9.88
C ILE A 210 15.11 0.45 -8.82
N LEU A 211 14.65 -0.44 -7.94
CA LEU A 211 13.66 -0.12 -6.90
C LEU A 211 14.21 0.88 -5.87
N ASN A 212 15.52 0.81 -5.56
CA ASN A 212 16.18 1.82 -4.73
C ASN A 212 16.23 3.19 -5.41
N ALA A 213 16.44 3.25 -6.74
CA ALA A 213 16.36 4.50 -7.48
C ALA A 213 14.92 5.02 -7.56
N TYR A 214 13.95 4.11 -7.71
CA TYR A 214 12.54 4.45 -7.80
C TYR A 214 12.01 5.09 -6.52
N GLU A 215 12.34 4.52 -5.35
CA GLU A 215 11.95 5.15 -4.09
C GLU A 215 12.50 6.58 -3.98
N LEU A 216 13.75 6.81 -4.37
CA LEU A 216 14.36 8.13 -4.27
C LEU A 216 13.63 9.11 -5.18
N TRP A 217 13.24 8.70 -6.38
CA TRP A 217 12.46 9.53 -7.29
C TRP A 217 11.06 9.84 -6.74
N CYS A 218 10.34 8.84 -6.21
CA CYS A 218 9.02 9.02 -5.60
C CYS A 218 9.03 10.06 -4.46
N PHE A 219 10.12 10.14 -3.68
CA PHE A 219 10.22 11.04 -2.53
C PHE A 219 10.93 12.37 -2.81
N LYS A 220 11.85 12.42 -3.78
CA LYS A 220 12.57 13.65 -4.13
C LYS A 220 11.85 14.51 -5.16
N GLY A 221 10.92 13.92 -5.91
CA GLY A 221 10.05 14.64 -6.82
C GLY A 221 10.81 15.48 -7.83
N ASP A 222 11.50 14.83 -8.78
CA ASP A 222 11.53 15.42 -10.13
C ASP A 222 10.21 15.01 -10.78
N ALA A 223 9.13 15.67 -10.35
CA ALA A 223 8.03 15.89 -11.26
C ALA A 223 8.64 16.73 -12.38
N GLY A 224 9.15 16.06 -13.42
CA GLY A 224 9.67 16.76 -14.59
C GLY A 224 8.64 17.82 -14.95
N GLN A 225 9.08 19.07 -15.09
CA GLN A 225 8.25 20.18 -15.53
C GLN A 225 7.81 19.97 -16.98
N SER A 226 7.17 18.85 -17.30
CA SER A 226 6.29 18.78 -18.43
C SER A 226 4.95 19.28 -17.92
N ASN A 227 4.61 20.52 -18.28
CA ASN A 227 3.24 21.08 -18.20
C ASN A 227 2.23 20.28 -19.06
N LYS A 228 2.53 19.04 -19.45
CA LYS A 228 1.58 18.09 -20.02
C LYS A 228 0.91 17.34 -18.88
N VAL A 229 -0.04 18.01 -18.23
CA VAL A 229 -1.18 17.30 -17.67
C VAL A 229 -1.87 16.63 -18.86
N ILE A 230 -1.75 15.31 -18.97
CA ILE A 230 -2.56 14.55 -19.91
C ILE A 230 -3.92 14.41 -19.22
N ASP A 231 -4.91 15.18 -19.68
CA ASP A 231 -6.29 15.01 -19.24
C ASP A 231 -6.69 13.55 -19.46
N LEU A 232 -6.93 12.84 -18.36
CA LEU A 232 -7.51 11.51 -18.43
C LEU A 232 -8.98 11.68 -18.85
N PRO A 233 -9.42 11.05 -19.96
CA PRO A 233 -10.81 11.13 -20.35
C PRO A 233 -11.68 10.58 -19.22
N LYS A 234 -12.58 11.43 -18.72
CA LYS A 234 -13.52 11.09 -17.63
C LYS A 234 -14.12 9.71 -17.88
N ARG A 235 -13.90 8.81 -16.91
CA ARG A 235 -14.41 7.44 -16.95
C ARG A 235 -15.94 7.50 -17.16
N ARG A 236 -16.40 7.11 -18.35
CA ARG A 236 -17.84 6.99 -18.63
C ARG A 236 -18.41 5.97 -17.64
N LYS A 237 -19.21 6.43 -16.68
CA LYS A 237 -20.09 5.54 -15.92
C LYS A 237 -21.01 4.87 -16.94
N LEU A 238 -20.84 3.57 -17.15
CA LEU A 238 -21.83 2.78 -17.85
C LEU A 238 -23.12 2.90 -17.03
N ALA A 239 -24.13 3.54 -17.61
CA ALA A 239 -25.48 3.51 -17.10
C ALA A 239 -25.95 2.06 -17.18
N ASN A 240 -26.29 1.46 -16.04
CA ASN A 240 -26.92 0.15 -16.03
C ASN A 240 -28.32 0.30 -16.65
N ALA A 241 -28.58 -0.54 -17.66
CA ALA A 241 -29.91 -0.85 -18.17
C ALA A 241 -30.63 -1.81 -17.21
#